data_AF-A0A349DL55-F1
#
_entry.id   AF-A0A349DL55-F1
#
_cell.length_a   1.000
_cell.length_b   1.000
_cell.length_c   1.000
_cell.angle_alpha   90.00
_cell.angle_beta   90.00
_cell.angle_gamma   90.00
#
_symmetry.space_group_name_H-M   'P 1'
#
loop_
_entity.id
_entity.type
_entity.pdbx_description
1 polymer ?
#
loop_
_entity_poly.entity_id
_entity_poly.type
_entity_poly.pdbx_seq_one_letter_code
_entity_poly.pdbx_strand_id
1 'polypeptide(L)'
;MPDIFMRRLFNLLKKKEKFIKPTSAEGQKLHQLLLSDNEQNVRLAFYIMKGQGVPDQLLSLLQNRYKELCFETGLMAPLYKLKRLYFSNNDLDEIPSEIAELNNLKGLYAENNDLTSLPEEIIRLKKLKVLWLHWNYLESLPENIGRMKGLRELWLGYNQIKALPRSIGKLKNLQELYLEHNKLEELPSEITHLRKLKILRLNNNRIRQLPEQWQNLKQLVHLTLNHNQLCQLPSTVGNIPHLQTLQINHNQLTTLPHNIANLQKLVRLDGQNNNLTTLPEEVGQLINLRTANLSNNAIQEIPESIRGCKRLRELYLYNNPLLDKIKHQLKNWLPNTYIHFSV
;
A
#
# COMPACT_ATOMS: atom_id res chain seq x y z
N MET A 1 -23.58 1.00 46.63
CA MET A 1 -23.47 -0.46 46.84
C MET A 1 -23.63 -1.13 45.50
N PRO A 2 -22.79 -2.10 45.09
CA PRO A 2 -23.03 -2.85 43.86
C PRO A 2 -24.31 -3.67 44.06
N ASP A 3 -25.30 -3.37 43.22
CA ASP A 3 -26.64 -3.93 43.23
C ASP A 3 -26.58 -5.47 43.29
N ILE A 4 -27.45 -6.08 44.10
CA ILE A 4 -27.58 -7.54 44.28
C ILE A 4 -27.73 -8.25 42.91
N PHE A 5 -28.24 -7.52 41.92
CA PHE A 5 -28.28 -7.90 40.52
C PHE A 5 -26.90 -8.20 39.91
N MET A 6 -25.90 -7.36 40.13
CA MET A 6 -24.53 -7.53 39.60
C MET A 6 -23.83 -8.75 40.20
N ARG A 7 -24.03 -9.01 41.49
CA ARG A 7 -23.48 -10.22 42.17
C ARG A 7 -24.10 -11.52 41.66
N ARG A 8 -25.41 -11.52 41.36
CA ARG A 8 -26.09 -12.68 40.76
C ARG A 8 -25.63 -12.91 39.32
N LEU A 9 -25.40 -11.85 38.54
CA LEU A 9 -24.92 -11.92 37.17
C LEU A 9 -23.47 -12.46 37.09
N PHE A 10 -22.58 -12.01 37.99
CA PHE A 10 -21.23 -12.54 38.11
C PHE A 10 -21.18 -14.03 38.48
N ASN A 11 -22.14 -14.51 39.29
CA ASN A 11 -22.25 -15.92 39.64
C ASN A 11 -22.81 -16.80 38.50
N LEU A 12 -23.61 -16.23 37.60
CA LEU A 12 -24.06 -16.88 36.36
C LEU A 12 -22.89 -17.05 35.37
N LEU A 13 -22.01 -16.06 35.28
CA LEU A 13 -20.83 -16.05 34.38
C LEU A 13 -19.75 -17.09 34.75
N LYS A 14 -19.78 -17.66 35.96
CA LYS A 14 -18.87 -18.76 36.38
C LYS A 14 -19.30 -20.15 35.87
N LYS A 15 -20.52 -20.31 35.35
CA LYS A 15 -21.00 -21.60 34.82
C LYS A 15 -20.83 -21.64 33.30
N LYS A 16 -19.97 -22.55 32.85
CA LYS A 16 -19.59 -22.82 31.45
C LYS A 16 -20.77 -22.90 30.47
N GLU A 17 -20.49 -22.40 29.26
CA GLU A 17 -20.91 -22.94 27.95
C GLU A 17 -22.41 -23.12 27.68
N LYS A 18 -23.14 -22.04 27.37
CA LYS A 18 -24.25 -22.11 26.40
C LYS A 18 -24.30 -20.86 25.52
N PHE A 19 -24.44 -21.09 24.22
CA PHE A 19 -24.72 -20.06 23.22
C PHE A 19 -26.10 -19.42 23.53
N ILE A 20 -26.14 -18.13 23.84
CA ILE A 20 -27.40 -17.43 24.12
C ILE A 20 -28.09 -17.14 22.78
N LYS A 21 -29.22 -17.80 22.52
CA LYS A 21 -30.05 -17.48 21.34
C LYS A 21 -30.71 -16.11 21.53
N PRO A 22 -30.80 -15.27 20.47
CA PRO A 22 -31.42 -13.94 20.55
C PRO A 22 -32.88 -13.95 21.03
N THR A 23 -33.55 -15.09 20.89
CA THR A 23 -34.94 -15.31 21.32
C THR A 23 -35.07 -15.72 22.79
N SER A 24 -33.98 -15.95 23.51
CA SER A 24 -34.03 -16.15 24.96
C SER A 24 -34.16 -14.81 25.69
N ALA A 25 -34.70 -14.83 26.91
CA ALA A 25 -34.80 -13.64 27.75
C ALA A 25 -33.42 -12.98 28.00
N GLU A 26 -32.35 -13.77 27.99
CA GLU A 26 -30.97 -13.31 28.09
C GLU A 26 -30.50 -12.63 26.78
N GLY A 27 -30.89 -13.16 25.62
CA GLY A 27 -30.60 -12.57 24.31
C GLY A 27 -31.34 -11.24 24.07
N GLN A 28 -32.58 -11.13 24.54
CA GLN A 28 -33.35 -9.88 24.49
C GLN A 28 -32.77 -8.79 25.40
N LYS A 29 -32.29 -9.17 26.60
CA LYS A 29 -31.55 -8.24 27.49
C LYS A 29 -30.25 -7.78 26.85
N LEU A 30 -29.52 -8.68 26.19
CA LEU A 30 -28.30 -8.32 25.48
C LEU A 30 -28.57 -7.31 24.35
N HIS A 31 -29.64 -7.51 23.59
CA HIS A 31 -30.10 -6.58 22.55
C HIS A 31 -30.49 -5.21 23.12
N GLN A 32 -31.19 -5.15 24.26
CA GLN A 32 -31.50 -3.89 24.94
C GLN A 32 -30.25 -3.18 25.45
N LEU A 33 -29.29 -3.91 26.02
CA LEU A 33 -28.03 -3.33 26.50
C LEU A 33 -27.20 -2.76 25.34
N LEU A 34 -27.23 -3.38 24.16
CA LEU A 34 -26.53 -2.89 22.96
C LEU A 34 -27.18 -1.65 22.33
N LEU A 35 -28.50 -1.50 22.46
CA LEU A 35 -29.26 -0.34 21.97
C LEU A 35 -29.33 0.81 22.99
N SER A 36 -28.73 0.65 24.16
CA SER A 36 -28.73 1.67 25.21
C SER A 36 -27.81 2.84 24.83
N ASP A 37 -28.29 4.08 25.02
CA ASP A 37 -27.46 5.29 24.87
C ASP A 37 -26.41 5.45 25.98
N ASN A 38 -26.54 4.69 27.07
CA ASN A 38 -25.57 4.67 28.16
C ASN A 38 -24.38 3.75 27.84
N GLU A 39 -23.18 4.33 27.81
CA GLU A 39 -21.91 3.66 27.50
C GLU A 39 -21.58 2.49 28.43
N GLN A 40 -21.89 2.60 29.73
CA GLN A 40 -21.63 1.51 30.70
C GLN A 40 -22.52 0.29 30.47
N ASN A 41 -23.77 0.51 30.08
CA ASN A 41 -24.68 -0.58 29.73
C ASN A 41 -24.17 -1.35 28.53
N VAL A 42 -23.56 -0.64 27.59
CA VAL A 42 -23.06 -1.31 26.40
C VAL A 42 -21.74 -2.01 26.67
N ARG A 43 -20.84 -1.41 27.47
CA ARG A 43 -19.67 -2.11 28.03
C ARG A 43 -20.07 -3.40 28.76
N LEU A 44 -21.15 -3.37 29.55
CA LEU A 44 -21.69 -4.56 30.21
C LEU A 44 -22.18 -5.61 29.21
N ALA A 45 -22.86 -5.20 28.13
CA ALA A 45 -23.25 -6.10 27.04
C ALA A 45 -22.02 -6.80 26.44
N PHE A 46 -20.93 -6.06 26.23
CA PHE A 46 -19.66 -6.60 25.75
C PHE A 46 -19.00 -7.59 26.72
N TYR A 47 -19.03 -7.31 28.03
CA TYR A 47 -18.56 -8.27 29.04
C TYR A 47 -19.36 -9.57 29.04
N ILE A 48 -20.68 -9.51 28.84
CA ILE A 48 -21.55 -10.69 28.75
C ILE A 48 -21.24 -11.50 27.48
N MET A 49 -20.90 -10.83 26.37
CA MET A 49 -20.52 -11.48 25.11
C MET A 49 -19.10 -12.08 25.12
N LYS A 50 -18.27 -11.77 26.13
CA LYS A 50 -16.89 -12.27 26.25
C LYS A 50 -16.89 -13.81 26.25
N GLY A 51 -16.38 -14.41 25.17
CA GLY A 51 -16.25 -15.87 25.01
C GLY A 51 -17.38 -16.56 24.22
N GLN A 52 -18.42 -15.84 23.79
CA GLN A 52 -19.58 -16.43 23.10
C GLN A 52 -19.64 -16.13 21.59
N GLY A 53 -18.99 -15.06 21.12
CA GLY A 53 -19.11 -14.59 19.73
C GLY A 53 -20.28 -13.61 19.55
N VAL A 54 -20.20 -12.70 18.56
CA VAL A 54 -21.36 -11.87 18.16
C VAL A 54 -22.27 -12.67 17.20
N PRO A 55 -23.58 -12.79 17.47
CA PRO A 55 -24.57 -13.30 16.52
C PRO A 55 -24.63 -12.46 15.22
N ASP A 56 -24.69 -13.10 14.05
CA ASP A 56 -24.67 -12.42 12.74
C ASP A 56 -25.77 -11.34 12.57
N GLN A 57 -26.89 -11.49 13.29
CA GLN A 57 -28.01 -10.56 13.30
C GLN A 57 -27.73 -9.27 14.08
N LEU A 58 -26.76 -9.28 15.00
CA LEU A 58 -26.35 -8.11 15.80
C LEU A 58 -25.20 -7.35 15.14
N LEU A 59 -24.53 -7.92 14.13
CA LEU A 59 -23.42 -7.26 13.42
C LEU A 59 -23.83 -5.91 12.79
N SER A 60 -25.09 -5.77 12.37
CA SER A 60 -25.62 -4.53 11.80
C SER A 60 -25.87 -3.43 12.83
N LEU A 61 -26.07 -3.79 14.10
CA LEU A 61 -26.29 -2.84 15.19
C LEU A 61 -24.96 -2.30 15.77
N LEU A 62 -23.85 -2.99 15.52
CA LEU A 62 -22.53 -2.71 16.08
C LEU A 62 -21.69 -1.70 15.28
N GLN A 63 -22.28 -1.03 14.28
CA GLN A 63 -21.52 -0.70 13.07
C GLN A 63 -20.36 0.30 13.23
N ASN A 64 -20.44 1.33 14.08
CA ASN A 64 -19.37 2.34 14.19
C ASN A 64 -18.81 2.55 15.60
N ARG A 65 -19.60 3.01 16.59
CA ARG A 65 -19.11 3.31 17.95
C ARG A 65 -18.54 2.12 18.76
N TYR A 66 -18.91 0.89 18.43
CA TYR A 66 -18.68 -0.25 19.31
C TYR A 66 -17.46 -1.09 19.00
N LYS A 67 -16.91 -0.97 17.78
CA LYS A 67 -15.64 -1.64 17.48
C LYS A 67 -14.48 -0.93 18.20
N GLU A 68 -14.54 0.39 18.36
CA GLU A 68 -13.60 1.17 19.20
C GLU A 68 -13.67 0.69 20.65
N LEU A 69 -14.87 0.58 21.20
CA LEU A 69 -15.09 0.09 22.57
C LEU A 69 -14.56 -1.34 22.79
N CYS A 70 -14.65 -2.24 21.79
CA CYS A 70 -14.01 -3.56 21.88
C CYS A 70 -12.50 -3.47 22.06
N PHE A 71 -11.87 -2.49 21.40
CA PHE A 71 -10.43 -2.24 21.42
C PHE A 71 -10.06 -1.56 22.74
N GLU A 72 -10.76 -0.51 23.16
CA GLU A 72 -10.59 0.11 24.49
C GLU A 72 -10.71 -0.89 25.66
N THR A 73 -11.61 -1.86 25.54
CA THR A 73 -11.91 -2.81 26.63
C THR A 73 -11.17 -4.16 26.51
N GLY A 74 -10.43 -4.39 25.42
CA GLY A 74 -9.72 -5.65 25.15
C GLY A 74 -10.65 -6.86 24.91
N LEU A 75 -11.92 -6.64 24.54
CA LEU A 75 -12.94 -7.67 24.38
C LEU A 75 -13.02 -8.15 22.92
N MET A 76 -12.05 -8.97 22.50
CA MET A 76 -11.96 -9.49 21.11
C MET A 76 -12.68 -10.81 20.87
N ALA A 77 -13.00 -11.56 21.94
CA ALA A 77 -13.71 -12.83 21.87
C ALA A 77 -15.10 -12.81 21.20
N PRO A 78 -15.79 -11.68 21.02
CA PRO A 78 -16.97 -11.64 20.16
C PRO A 78 -16.62 -11.66 18.65
N LEU A 79 -15.42 -11.23 18.28
CA LEU A 79 -15.01 -10.91 16.92
C LEU A 79 -14.18 -12.03 16.22
N TYR A 80 -13.84 -13.13 16.90
CA TYR A 80 -12.95 -14.19 16.34
C TYR A 80 -13.44 -14.85 15.04
N LYS A 81 -14.74 -14.76 14.73
CA LYS A 81 -15.32 -15.29 13.49
C LYS A 81 -15.17 -14.34 12.30
N LEU A 82 -14.84 -13.07 12.55
CA LEU A 82 -14.76 -12.06 11.50
C LEU A 82 -13.68 -12.42 10.48
N LYS A 83 -14.05 -12.23 9.22
CA LYS A 83 -13.13 -12.33 8.08
C LYS A 83 -12.67 -10.96 7.60
N ARG A 84 -13.43 -9.91 7.90
CA ARG A 84 -13.13 -8.53 7.54
C ARG A 84 -13.50 -7.63 8.72
N LEU A 85 -12.68 -6.62 8.96
CA LEU A 85 -12.86 -5.68 10.05
C LEU A 85 -12.54 -4.28 9.56
N TYR A 86 -13.49 -3.36 9.75
CA TYR A 86 -13.46 -2.00 9.23
C TYR A 86 -13.50 -0.99 10.39
N PHE A 87 -12.52 -0.10 10.42
CA PHE A 87 -12.28 0.98 11.36
C PHE A 87 -11.98 2.30 10.65
N SER A 88 -12.27 2.38 9.36
CA SER A 88 -11.90 3.53 8.56
C SER A 88 -12.67 4.78 8.98
N ASN A 89 -12.01 5.94 8.95
CA ASN A 89 -12.62 7.25 9.26
C ASN A 89 -13.10 7.37 10.71
N ASN A 90 -12.23 7.06 11.66
CA ASN A 90 -12.44 7.35 13.08
C ASN A 90 -11.22 8.08 13.64
N ASP A 91 -11.25 8.43 14.92
CA ASP A 91 -10.17 9.13 15.61
C ASP A 91 -9.29 8.15 16.41
N LEU A 92 -9.08 6.93 15.89
CA LEU A 92 -8.31 5.90 16.57
C LEU A 92 -6.82 6.23 16.56
N ASP A 93 -6.23 6.35 17.74
CA ASP A 93 -4.80 6.61 17.95
C ASP A 93 -3.97 5.31 18.11
N GLU A 94 -4.63 4.21 18.50
CA GLU A 94 -3.99 2.90 18.63
C GLU A 94 -4.85 1.70 18.16
N ILE A 95 -4.15 0.62 17.79
CA ILE A 95 -4.73 -0.72 17.65
C ILE A 95 -4.18 -1.57 18.81
N PRO A 96 -4.98 -1.99 19.79
CA PRO A 96 -4.56 -2.93 20.83
C PRO A 96 -4.04 -4.28 20.32
N SER A 97 -3.12 -4.84 21.09
CA SER A 97 -2.44 -6.12 20.84
C SER A 97 -3.40 -7.30 20.64
N GLU A 98 -4.58 -7.23 21.25
CA GLU A 98 -5.65 -8.21 21.23
C GLU A 98 -6.21 -8.43 19.83
N ILE A 99 -5.96 -7.51 18.88
CA ILE A 99 -6.24 -7.73 17.45
C ILE A 99 -5.72 -9.09 16.96
N ALA A 100 -4.61 -9.56 17.54
CA ALA A 100 -4.00 -10.85 17.23
C ALA A 100 -4.87 -12.07 17.56
N GLU A 101 -5.91 -11.93 18.38
CA GLU A 101 -6.86 -13.01 18.66
C GLU A 101 -7.78 -13.30 17.46
N LEU A 102 -7.89 -12.35 16.51
CA LEU A 102 -8.76 -12.44 15.33
C LEU A 102 -8.14 -13.31 14.22
N ASN A 103 -7.76 -14.54 14.56
CA ASN A 103 -7.01 -15.48 13.73
C ASN A 103 -7.71 -15.88 12.39
N ASN A 104 -8.99 -15.53 12.21
CA ASN A 104 -9.74 -15.76 10.98
C ASN A 104 -9.79 -14.56 10.04
N LEU A 105 -9.25 -13.42 10.47
CA LEU A 105 -9.28 -12.17 9.73
C LEU A 105 -8.49 -12.31 8.41
N LYS A 106 -9.11 -11.83 7.34
CA LYS A 106 -8.58 -11.81 5.96
C LYS A 106 -8.42 -10.38 5.45
N GLY A 107 -9.17 -9.42 5.97
CA GLY A 107 -9.04 -8.00 5.66
C GLY A 107 -9.13 -7.16 6.93
N LEU A 108 -8.19 -6.24 7.11
CA LEU A 108 -8.22 -5.21 8.14
C LEU A 108 -8.14 -3.86 7.44
N TYR A 109 -9.15 -3.02 7.68
CA TYR A 109 -9.34 -1.73 7.04
C TYR A 109 -9.37 -0.68 8.15
N ALA A 110 -8.31 0.11 8.27
CA ALA A 110 -8.12 1.11 9.32
C ALA A 110 -7.52 2.40 8.74
N GLU A 111 -7.85 2.70 7.49
CA GLU A 111 -7.46 3.95 6.84
C GLU A 111 -8.16 5.18 7.42
N ASN A 112 -7.53 6.35 7.34
CA ASN A 112 -8.06 7.61 7.86
C ASN A 112 -8.37 7.53 9.37
N ASN A 113 -7.32 7.33 10.16
CA ASN A 113 -7.32 7.40 11.63
C ASN A 113 -6.04 8.13 12.09
N ASP A 114 -5.82 8.19 13.41
CA ASP A 114 -4.68 8.85 14.04
C ASP A 114 -3.56 7.86 14.46
N LEU A 115 -3.49 6.68 13.84
CA LEU A 115 -2.58 5.61 14.26
C LEU A 115 -1.12 6.03 14.07
N THR A 116 -0.35 6.00 15.16
CA THR A 116 1.10 6.31 15.16
C THR A 116 1.97 5.06 15.06
N SER A 117 1.44 3.90 15.45
CA SER A 117 2.14 2.62 15.39
C SER A 117 1.15 1.44 15.24
N LEU A 118 1.69 0.25 14.96
CA LEU A 118 0.95 -1.01 15.02
C LEU A 118 1.50 -1.87 16.16
N PRO A 119 0.65 -2.65 16.86
CA PRO A 119 1.14 -3.59 17.86
C PRO A 119 1.95 -4.70 17.18
N GLU A 120 3.05 -5.13 17.79
CA GLU A 120 3.89 -6.22 17.27
C GLU A 120 3.09 -7.53 17.12
N GLU A 121 2.07 -7.74 17.94
CA GLU A 121 1.20 -8.91 17.90
C GLU A 121 0.40 -9.05 16.60
N ILE A 122 0.20 -7.96 15.83
CA ILE A 122 -0.54 -8.00 14.55
C ILE A 122 0.04 -9.04 13.58
N ILE A 123 1.34 -9.34 13.71
CA ILE A 123 2.05 -10.34 12.89
C ILE A 123 1.50 -11.77 13.08
N ARG A 124 0.71 -12.03 14.13
CA ARG A 124 0.05 -13.31 14.39
C ARG A 124 -1.14 -13.56 13.45
N LEU A 125 -1.65 -12.53 12.77
CA LEU A 125 -2.75 -12.62 11.80
C LEU A 125 -2.33 -13.30 10.48
N LYS A 126 -1.97 -14.59 10.54
CA LYS A 126 -1.41 -15.34 9.40
C LYS A 126 -2.36 -15.49 8.20
N LYS A 127 -3.68 -15.33 8.41
CA LYS A 127 -4.70 -15.42 7.35
C LYS A 127 -5.01 -14.09 6.69
N LEU A 128 -4.45 -12.98 7.19
CA LEU A 128 -4.69 -11.65 6.65
C LEU A 128 -4.15 -11.58 5.22
N LYS A 129 -4.97 -11.05 4.31
CA LYS A 129 -4.66 -10.88 2.90
C LYS A 129 -4.60 -9.41 2.51
N VAL A 130 -5.43 -8.58 3.14
CA VAL A 130 -5.56 -7.16 2.85
C VAL A 130 -5.38 -6.38 4.15
N LEU A 131 -4.48 -5.40 4.14
CA LEU A 131 -4.25 -4.49 5.25
C LEU A 131 -4.23 -3.05 4.72
N TRP A 132 -5.26 -2.27 5.07
CA TRP A 132 -5.35 -0.85 4.72
C TRP A 132 -5.09 0.00 5.95
N LEU A 133 -4.07 0.84 5.84
CA LEU A 133 -3.56 1.73 6.89
C LEU A 133 -3.18 3.10 6.31
N HIS A 134 -3.61 3.41 5.09
CA HIS A 134 -3.29 4.68 4.48
C HIS A 134 -4.02 5.84 5.18
N TRP A 135 -3.50 7.07 5.10
CA TRP A 135 -4.01 8.22 5.86
C TRP A 135 -3.97 7.97 7.37
N ASN A 136 -2.77 7.75 7.90
CA ASN A 136 -2.49 7.63 9.34
C ASN A 136 -1.17 8.36 9.64
N TYR A 137 -0.65 8.22 10.86
CA TYR A 137 0.64 8.81 11.27
C TYR A 137 1.72 7.75 11.55
N LEU A 138 1.64 6.57 10.94
CA LEU A 138 2.56 5.46 11.21
C LEU A 138 4.01 5.87 10.91
N GLU A 139 4.87 5.77 11.91
CA GLU A 139 6.31 6.06 11.76
C GLU A 139 7.12 4.85 11.28
N SER A 140 6.62 3.65 11.56
CA SER A 140 7.30 2.38 11.23
C SER A 140 6.30 1.23 11.12
N LEU A 141 6.78 0.09 10.60
CA LEU A 141 6.08 -1.17 10.64
C LEU A 141 6.73 -2.09 11.67
N PRO A 142 5.98 -3.06 12.23
CA PRO A 142 6.54 -4.12 13.07
C PRO A 142 7.75 -4.79 12.42
N GLU A 143 8.84 -4.98 13.17
CA GLU A 143 10.11 -5.47 12.60
C GLU A 143 9.94 -6.83 11.90
N ASN A 144 8.99 -7.63 12.39
CA ASN A 144 8.68 -8.97 11.91
C ASN A 144 7.43 -9.05 11.01
N ILE A 145 7.01 -7.96 10.36
CA ILE A 145 5.86 -7.93 9.44
C ILE A 145 5.89 -9.08 8.41
N GLY A 146 7.09 -9.50 7.99
CA GLY A 146 7.33 -10.65 7.12
C GLY A 146 6.74 -12.00 7.58
N ARG A 147 6.29 -12.14 8.83
CA ARG A 147 5.58 -13.33 9.33
C ARG A 147 4.15 -13.45 8.78
N MET A 148 3.56 -12.36 8.29
CA MET A 148 2.22 -12.31 7.71
C MET A 148 2.19 -12.87 6.27
N LYS A 149 2.58 -14.14 6.11
CA LYS A 149 2.78 -14.81 4.80
C LYS A 149 1.53 -14.83 3.90
N GLY A 150 0.34 -14.61 4.46
CA GLY A 150 -0.92 -14.54 3.72
C GLY A 150 -1.15 -13.22 2.97
N LEU A 151 -0.40 -12.17 3.32
CA LEU A 151 -0.65 -10.81 2.85
C LEU A 151 -0.43 -10.70 1.34
N ARG A 152 -1.37 -10.01 0.68
CA ARG A 152 -1.44 -9.79 -0.77
C ARG A 152 -1.46 -8.30 -1.10
N GLU A 153 -2.15 -7.51 -0.29
CA GLU A 153 -2.30 -6.08 -0.47
C GLU A 153 -1.94 -5.38 0.84
N LEU A 154 -1.01 -4.44 0.75
CA LEU A 154 -0.55 -3.63 1.89
C LEU A 154 -0.57 -2.15 1.48
N TRP A 155 -1.47 -1.40 2.12
CA TRP A 155 -1.67 0.01 1.83
C TRP A 155 -1.19 0.87 3.00
N LEU A 156 -0.14 1.63 2.77
CA LEU A 156 0.56 2.45 3.76
C LEU A 156 0.78 3.88 3.27
N GLY A 157 0.11 4.28 2.18
CA GLY A 157 0.25 5.63 1.64
C GLY A 157 -0.20 6.69 2.65
N TYR A 158 0.33 7.92 2.55
CA TYR A 158 -0.01 9.02 3.45
C TYR A 158 0.21 8.67 4.93
N ASN A 159 1.45 8.34 5.27
CA ASN A 159 1.93 8.05 6.62
C ASN A 159 3.27 8.77 6.87
N GLN A 160 3.95 8.46 7.98
CA GLN A 160 5.22 9.07 8.38
C GLN A 160 6.40 8.09 8.31
N ILE A 161 6.28 7.00 7.53
CA ILE A 161 7.23 5.89 7.53
C ILE A 161 8.59 6.35 7.00
N LYS A 162 9.62 6.20 7.82
CA LYS A 162 11.01 6.59 7.49
C LYS A 162 11.81 5.46 6.85
N ALA A 163 11.53 4.21 7.23
CA ALA A 163 12.20 3.02 6.70
C ALA A 163 11.27 1.80 6.74
N LEU A 164 11.51 0.85 5.83
CA LEU A 164 10.84 -0.45 5.86
C LEU A 164 11.74 -1.49 6.55
N PRO A 165 11.18 -2.39 7.38
CA PRO A 165 11.95 -3.48 7.96
C PRO A 165 12.39 -4.47 6.87
N ARG A 166 13.60 -5.02 6.98
CA ARG A 166 14.13 -6.06 6.07
C ARG A 166 13.19 -7.26 5.91
N SER A 167 12.39 -7.55 6.94
CA SER A 167 11.42 -8.64 6.91
C SER A 167 10.32 -8.46 5.85
N ILE A 168 10.12 -7.26 5.29
CA ILE A 168 9.18 -7.01 4.19
C ILE A 168 9.38 -7.98 3.03
N GLY A 169 10.64 -8.32 2.69
CA GLY A 169 10.96 -9.26 1.62
C GLY A 169 10.53 -10.71 1.87
N LYS A 170 10.05 -11.04 3.08
CA LYS A 170 9.49 -12.35 3.43
C LYS A 170 8.00 -12.47 3.07
N LEU A 171 7.33 -11.38 2.70
CA LEU A 171 5.93 -11.38 2.24
C LEU A 171 5.78 -11.95 0.82
N LYS A 172 6.08 -13.25 0.64
CA LYS A 172 6.16 -13.90 -0.68
C LYS A 172 4.86 -13.93 -1.50
N ASN A 173 3.73 -13.59 -0.89
CA ASN A 173 2.43 -13.51 -1.55
C ASN A 173 1.97 -12.09 -1.85
N LEU A 174 2.74 -11.07 -1.48
CA LEU A 174 2.40 -9.67 -1.73
C LEU A 174 2.35 -9.39 -3.23
N GLN A 175 1.26 -8.75 -3.65
CA GLN A 175 0.97 -8.39 -5.03
C GLN A 175 0.92 -6.88 -5.20
N GLU A 176 0.47 -6.15 -4.17
CA GLU A 176 0.36 -4.71 -4.21
C GLU A 176 0.93 -4.10 -2.93
N LEU A 177 1.83 -3.14 -3.10
CA LEU A 177 2.46 -2.38 -2.02
C LEU A 177 2.38 -0.89 -2.34
N TYR A 178 1.61 -0.17 -1.54
CA TYR A 178 1.37 1.27 -1.65
C TYR A 178 2.07 1.99 -0.50
N LEU A 179 3.04 2.83 -0.82
CA LEU A 179 3.90 3.57 0.11
C LEU A 179 4.02 5.05 -0.28
N GLU A 180 3.14 5.55 -1.15
CA GLU A 180 3.14 6.94 -1.57
C GLU A 180 2.98 7.91 -0.40
N HIS A 181 3.53 9.12 -0.50
CA HIS A 181 3.39 10.15 0.55
C HIS A 181 3.86 9.66 1.93
N ASN A 182 5.11 9.20 2.00
CA ASN A 182 5.79 8.84 3.24
C ASN A 182 7.13 9.62 3.35
N LYS A 183 7.99 9.21 4.29
CA LYS A 183 9.30 9.83 4.52
C LYS A 183 10.45 8.87 4.22
N LEU A 184 10.25 7.89 3.32
CA LEU A 184 11.27 6.89 2.99
C LEU A 184 12.48 7.54 2.34
N GLU A 185 13.67 7.36 2.93
CA GLU A 185 14.95 7.82 2.37
C GLU A 185 15.69 6.72 1.60
N GLU A 186 15.44 5.47 1.96
CA GLU A 186 15.99 4.27 1.34
C GLU A 186 14.98 3.12 1.32
N LEU A 187 15.28 2.09 0.52
CA LEU A 187 14.54 0.84 0.52
C LEU A 187 15.48 -0.31 0.95
N PRO A 188 15.03 -1.24 1.80
CA PRO A 188 15.79 -2.45 2.07
C PRO A 188 15.95 -3.25 0.78
N SER A 189 17.13 -3.84 0.56
CA SER A 189 17.41 -4.66 -0.63
C SER A 189 16.43 -5.82 -0.76
N GLU A 190 15.88 -6.28 0.37
CA GLU A 190 14.91 -7.35 0.43
C GLU A 190 13.56 -7.03 -0.24
N ILE A 191 13.25 -5.77 -0.55
CA ILE A 191 12.05 -5.42 -1.31
C ILE A 191 12.03 -6.11 -2.68
N THR A 192 13.20 -6.37 -3.27
CA THR A 192 13.33 -7.08 -4.56
C THR A 192 13.02 -8.58 -4.46
N HIS A 193 12.89 -9.13 -3.25
CA HIS A 193 12.50 -10.53 -3.02
C HIS A 193 10.99 -10.78 -3.17
N LEU A 194 10.18 -9.73 -3.39
CA LEU A 194 8.72 -9.79 -3.55
C LEU A 194 8.33 -10.27 -4.96
N ARG A 195 8.62 -11.54 -5.28
CA ARG A 195 8.50 -12.10 -6.65
C ARG A 195 7.10 -12.05 -7.28
N LYS A 196 6.04 -11.91 -6.46
CA LYS A 196 4.63 -11.80 -6.92
C LYS A 196 4.11 -10.36 -6.98
N LEU A 197 4.95 -9.38 -6.64
CA LEU A 197 4.57 -7.98 -6.64
C LEU A 197 4.26 -7.54 -8.08
N LYS A 198 3.11 -6.91 -8.27
CA LYS A 198 2.59 -6.40 -9.54
C LYS A 198 2.58 -4.88 -9.56
N ILE A 199 2.33 -4.26 -8.40
CA ILE A 199 2.26 -2.81 -8.22
C ILE A 199 3.14 -2.43 -7.03
N LEU A 200 4.06 -1.49 -7.27
CA LEU A 200 4.85 -0.84 -6.24
C LEU A 200 4.72 0.67 -6.42
N ARG A 201 4.07 1.32 -5.46
CA ARG A 201 3.97 2.78 -5.41
C ARG A 201 4.86 3.37 -4.34
N LEU A 202 5.78 4.24 -4.74
CA LEU A 202 6.77 4.89 -3.88
C LEU A 202 6.82 6.41 -4.11
N ASN A 203 5.86 6.96 -4.83
CA ASN A 203 5.85 8.36 -5.19
C ASN A 203 5.69 9.28 -3.97
N ASN A 204 6.21 10.51 -4.03
CA ASN A 204 6.20 11.46 -2.91
C ASN A 204 6.89 10.90 -1.66
N ASN A 205 8.16 10.51 -1.81
CA ASN A 205 9.05 10.10 -0.72
C ASN A 205 10.36 10.91 -0.83
N ARG A 206 11.42 10.47 -0.13
CA ARG A 206 12.73 11.11 -0.10
C ARG A 206 13.84 10.16 -0.59
N ILE A 207 13.47 9.18 -1.41
CA ILE A 207 14.36 8.09 -1.81
C ILE A 207 15.49 8.66 -2.67
N ARG A 208 16.73 8.44 -2.24
CA ARG A 208 17.93 8.91 -2.96
C ARG A 208 18.54 7.86 -3.86
N GLN A 209 18.42 6.59 -3.48
CA GLN A 209 18.98 5.46 -4.20
C GLN A 209 18.04 4.26 -4.15
N LEU A 210 18.04 3.46 -5.21
CA LEU A 210 17.33 2.19 -5.27
C LEU A 210 18.31 1.05 -5.01
N PRO A 211 17.87 -0.04 -4.36
CA PRO A 211 18.69 -1.24 -4.22
C PRO A 211 18.92 -1.91 -5.57
N GLU A 212 19.83 -2.89 -5.60
CA GLU A 212 20.05 -3.72 -6.78
C GLU A 212 19.06 -4.90 -6.87
N GLN A 213 19.12 -5.62 -7.98
CA GLN A 213 18.40 -6.88 -8.23
C GLN A 213 16.91 -6.77 -8.59
N TRP A 214 16.49 -5.66 -9.21
CA TRP A 214 15.10 -5.45 -9.67
C TRP A 214 14.59 -6.53 -10.64
N GLN A 215 15.47 -7.23 -11.35
CA GLN A 215 15.13 -8.39 -12.18
C GLN A 215 14.42 -9.52 -11.41
N ASN A 216 14.47 -9.53 -10.07
CA ASN A 216 13.78 -10.49 -9.22
C ASN A 216 12.28 -10.23 -9.09
N LEU A 217 11.80 -9.02 -9.39
CA LEU A 217 10.39 -8.65 -9.36
C LEU A 217 9.68 -9.16 -10.63
N LYS A 218 9.55 -10.49 -10.73
CA LYS A 218 9.12 -11.20 -11.95
C LYS A 218 7.72 -10.85 -12.44
N GLN A 219 6.85 -10.31 -11.59
CA GLN A 219 5.47 -9.95 -11.93
C GLN A 219 5.19 -8.45 -11.91
N LEU A 220 6.21 -7.60 -11.68
CA LEU A 220 5.99 -6.17 -11.51
C LEU A 220 5.60 -5.55 -12.86
N VAL A 221 4.46 -4.84 -12.84
CA VAL A 221 3.86 -4.20 -14.01
C VAL A 221 3.90 -2.68 -13.89
N HIS A 222 3.70 -2.15 -12.67
CA HIS A 222 3.65 -0.73 -12.39
C HIS A 222 4.65 -0.36 -11.30
N LEU A 223 5.57 0.56 -11.63
CA LEU A 223 6.54 1.13 -10.69
C LEU A 223 6.41 2.65 -10.71
N THR A 224 6.01 3.24 -9.59
CA THR A 224 5.95 4.70 -9.42
C THR A 224 6.99 5.16 -8.41
N LEU A 225 7.86 6.05 -8.86
CA LEU A 225 9.00 6.62 -8.13
C LEU A 225 9.01 8.15 -8.24
N ASN A 226 7.95 8.74 -8.77
CA ASN A 226 7.87 10.17 -9.01
C ASN A 226 7.87 11.00 -7.72
N HIS A 227 8.39 12.22 -7.76
CA HIS A 227 8.61 13.07 -6.58
C HIS A 227 9.46 12.35 -5.51
N ASN A 228 10.70 12.03 -5.89
CA ASN A 228 11.74 11.52 -4.98
C ASN A 228 13.04 12.32 -5.20
N GLN A 229 14.16 11.84 -4.66
CA GLN A 229 15.47 12.49 -4.74
C GLN A 229 16.48 11.60 -5.50
N LEU A 230 16.00 10.80 -6.47
CA LEU A 230 16.84 9.86 -7.21
C LEU A 230 17.80 10.62 -8.14
N CYS A 231 19.10 10.40 -7.98
CA CYS A 231 20.12 10.91 -8.90
C CYS A 231 20.45 9.93 -10.04
N GLN A 232 20.17 8.64 -9.84
CA GLN A 232 20.39 7.59 -10.84
C GLN A 232 19.40 6.43 -10.67
N LEU A 233 19.20 5.67 -11.74
CA LEU A 233 18.54 4.36 -11.69
C LEU A 233 19.59 3.25 -11.82
N PRO A 234 19.54 2.19 -10.99
CA PRO A 234 20.42 1.04 -11.18
C PRO A 234 20.09 0.34 -12.49
N SER A 235 21.11 -0.21 -13.16
CA SER A 235 20.95 -0.92 -14.44
C SER A 235 19.93 -2.06 -14.36
N THR A 236 19.78 -2.68 -13.18
CA THR A 236 18.85 -3.77 -12.93
C THR A 236 17.38 -3.38 -13.07
N VAL A 237 17.01 -2.09 -12.96
CA VAL A 237 15.63 -1.61 -13.23
C VAL A 237 15.23 -1.89 -14.68
N GLY A 238 16.18 -1.80 -15.62
CA GLY A 238 15.96 -2.14 -17.02
C GLY A 238 15.60 -3.61 -17.27
N ASN A 239 15.82 -4.49 -16.28
CA ASN A 239 15.65 -5.93 -16.41
C ASN A 239 14.36 -6.46 -15.73
N ILE A 240 13.39 -5.59 -15.45
CA ILE A 240 12.07 -5.99 -14.91
C ILE A 240 11.22 -6.55 -16.07
N PRO A 241 10.95 -7.88 -16.11
CA PRO A 241 10.50 -8.55 -17.34
C PRO A 241 9.06 -8.20 -17.77
N HIS A 242 8.25 -7.69 -16.84
CA HIS A 242 6.82 -7.43 -17.06
C HIS A 242 6.43 -5.97 -16.92
N LEU A 243 7.40 -5.06 -16.76
CA LEU A 243 7.11 -3.67 -16.50
C LEU A 243 6.44 -3.02 -17.72
N GLN A 244 5.30 -2.37 -17.47
CA GLN A 244 4.53 -1.66 -18.48
C GLN A 244 4.52 -0.15 -18.23
N THR A 245 4.59 0.26 -16.96
CA THR A 245 4.57 1.66 -16.57
C THR A 245 5.73 1.95 -15.62
N LEU A 246 6.58 2.90 -16.01
CA LEU A 246 7.65 3.45 -15.18
C LEU A 246 7.46 4.96 -15.05
N GLN A 247 7.18 5.42 -13.82
CA GLN A 247 7.07 6.84 -13.51
C GLN A 247 8.23 7.26 -12.62
N ILE A 248 9.13 8.09 -13.15
CA ILE A 248 10.34 8.60 -12.51
C ILE A 248 10.40 10.13 -12.57
N ASN A 249 9.30 10.78 -12.92
CA ASN A 249 9.20 12.23 -13.04
C ASN A 249 9.39 12.95 -11.69
N HIS A 250 9.86 14.20 -11.70
CA HIS A 250 10.23 14.94 -10.48
C HIS A 250 11.28 14.20 -9.63
N ASN A 251 12.44 13.94 -10.24
CA ASN A 251 13.64 13.43 -9.57
C ASN A 251 14.85 14.28 -10.02
N GLN A 252 16.07 13.80 -9.77
CA GLN A 252 17.32 14.50 -10.10
C GLN A 252 18.17 13.69 -11.09
N LEU A 253 17.53 12.83 -11.90
CA LEU A 253 18.21 11.92 -12.82
C LEU A 253 18.93 12.72 -13.92
N THR A 254 20.20 12.40 -14.15
CA THR A 254 21.00 13.00 -15.24
C THR A 254 21.05 12.14 -16.50
N THR A 255 20.86 10.82 -16.36
CA THR A 255 20.82 9.85 -17.45
C THR A 255 19.82 8.72 -17.14
N LEU A 256 19.46 7.96 -18.18
CA LEU A 256 18.82 6.65 -18.03
C LEU A 256 19.86 5.56 -18.35
N PRO A 257 19.87 4.43 -17.60
CA PRO A 257 20.80 3.33 -17.90
C PRO A 257 20.49 2.71 -19.27
N HIS A 258 21.51 2.29 -20.03
CA HIS A 258 21.34 1.64 -21.33
C HIS A 258 20.40 0.41 -21.26
N ASN A 259 20.43 -0.33 -20.15
CA ASN A 259 19.52 -1.47 -19.92
C ASN A 259 18.04 -1.09 -19.88
N ILE A 260 17.66 0.19 -19.80
CA ILE A 260 16.24 0.59 -19.91
C ILE A 260 15.59 0.02 -21.17
N ALA A 261 16.38 -0.12 -22.25
CA ALA A 261 16.03 -0.76 -23.51
C ALA A 261 15.54 -2.22 -23.38
N ASN A 262 15.93 -2.92 -22.30
CA ASN A 262 15.51 -4.31 -22.04
C ASN A 262 14.06 -4.42 -21.55
N LEU A 263 13.39 -3.30 -21.25
CA LEU A 263 11.99 -3.27 -20.84
C LEU A 263 11.04 -3.47 -22.02
N GLN A 264 11.05 -4.68 -22.59
CA GLN A 264 10.34 -5.04 -23.80
C GLN A 264 8.81 -4.94 -23.69
N LYS A 265 8.25 -4.83 -22.48
CA LYS A 265 6.81 -4.62 -22.25
C LYS A 265 6.45 -3.18 -21.86
N LEU A 266 7.42 -2.26 -21.81
CA LEU A 266 7.18 -0.89 -21.39
C LEU A 266 6.27 -0.19 -22.39
N VAL A 267 5.18 0.39 -21.88
CA VAL A 267 4.17 1.12 -22.65
C VAL A 267 4.23 2.61 -22.33
N ARG A 268 4.47 2.95 -21.07
CA ARG A 268 4.54 4.33 -20.59
C ARG A 268 5.82 4.57 -19.80
N LEU A 269 6.59 5.57 -20.25
CA LEU A 269 7.73 6.14 -19.53
C LEU A 269 7.42 7.60 -19.20
N ASP A 270 7.47 7.95 -17.93
CA ASP A 270 7.31 9.32 -17.46
C ASP A 270 8.58 9.77 -16.74
N GLY A 271 9.45 10.49 -17.45
CA GLY A 271 10.72 11.04 -16.97
C GLY A 271 10.76 12.56 -16.90
N GLN A 272 9.60 13.21 -16.97
CA GLN A 272 9.47 14.66 -16.90
C GLN A 272 10.11 15.26 -15.63
N ASN A 273 10.56 16.51 -15.66
CA ASN A 273 11.08 17.23 -14.48
C ASN A 273 12.25 16.46 -13.84
N ASN A 274 13.30 16.24 -14.62
CA ASN A 274 14.59 15.68 -14.21
C ASN A 274 15.72 16.54 -14.80
N ASN A 275 16.97 16.08 -14.71
CA ASN A 275 18.14 16.74 -15.28
C ASN A 275 18.72 15.94 -16.46
N LEU A 276 17.89 15.18 -17.18
CA LEU A 276 18.35 14.30 -18.25
C LEU A 276 19.01 15.13 -19.35
N THR A 277 20.24 14.79 -19.74
CA THR A 277 20.98 15.50 -20.81
C THR A 277 20.88 14.82 -22.17
N THR A 278 20.64 13.51 -22.16
CA THR A 278 20.44 12.68 -23.37
C THR A 278 19.66 11.41 -23.02
N LEU A 279 19.27 10.64 -24.03
CA LEU A 279 18.76 9.28 -23.91
C LEU A 279 19.85 8.28 -24.33
N PRO A 280 19.87 7.05 -23.78
CA PRO A 280 20.79 6.01 -24.24
C PRO A 280 20.51 5.64 -25.71
N GLU A 281 21.56 5.30 -26.46
CA GLU A 281 21.47 4.87 -27.86
C GLU A 281 20.55 3.65 -28.05
N GLU A 282 20.36 2.84 -27.02
CA GLU A 282 19.50 1.66 -27.06
C GLU A 282 18.00 1.97 -26.89
N VAL A 283 17.60 3.23 -26.63
CA VAL A 283 16.20 3.59 -26.38
C VAL A 283 15.24 3.13 -27.50
N GLY A 284 15.73 3.06 -28.73
CA GLY A 284 15.02 2.51 -29.88
C GLY A 284 14.53 1.07 -29.76
N GLN A 285 15.06 0.28 -28.82
CA GLN A 285 14.65 -1.11 -28.59
C GLN A 285 13.37 -1.21 -27.75
N LEU A 286 12.83 -0.09 -27.27
CA LEU A 286 11.54 -0.03 -26.57
C LEU A 286 10.37 -0.12 -27.56
N ILE A 287 10.27 -1.25 -28.27
CA ILE A 287 9.32 -1.46 -29.38
C ILE A 287 7.84 -1.37 -29.01
N ASN A 288 7.52 -1.45 -27.72
CA ASN A 288 6.16 -1.38 -27.18
C ASN A 288 5.80 -0.02 -26.56
N LEU A 289 6.77 0.90 -26.49
CA LEU A 289 6.56 2.23 -25.91
C LEU A 289 5.53 2.99 -26.73
N ARG A 290 4.52 3.53 -26.04
CA ARG A 290 3.43 4.32 -26.65
C ARG A 290 3.48 5.77 -26.22
N THR A 291 3.84 6.02 -24.98
CA THR A 291 3.91 7.37 -24.42
C THR A 291 5.23 7.54 -23.69
N ALA A 292 5.96 8.58 -24.07
CA ALA A 292 7.16 9.02 -23.39
C ALA A 292 7.04 10.50 -23.05
N ASN A 293 7.03 10.82 -21.76
CA ASN A 293 7.10 12.20 -21.31
C ASN A 293 8.51 12.48 -20.77
N LEU A 294 9.24 13.33 -21.49
CA LEU A 294 10.62 13.72 -21.20
C LEU A 294 10.75 15.26 -21.11
N SER A 295 9.61 15.94 -20.98
CA SER A 295 9.56 17.40 -20.87
C SER A 295 10.28 17.91 -19.63
N ASN A 296 10.69 19.18 -19.64
CA ASN A 296 11.36 19.82 -18.50
C ASN A 296 12.61 19.04 -18.05
N ASN A 297 13.56 18.91 -18.98
CA ASN A 297 14.87 18.28 -18.76
C ASN A 297 15.95 19.15 -19.43
N ALA A 298 17.18 18.65 -19.48
CA ALA A 298 18.32 19.31 -20.13
C ALA A 298 18.71 18.62 -21.46
N ILE A 299 17.75 17.97 -22.13
CA ILE A 299 18.03 17.13 -23.31
C ILE A 299 18.37 18.01 -24.51
N GLN A 300 19.59 17.85 -25.02
CA GLN A 300 20.08 18.58 -26.20
C GLN A 300 19.93 17.78 -27.49
N GLU A 301 20.07 16.46 -27.38
CA GLU A 301 20.04 15.52 -28.49
C GLU A 301 19.14 14.32 -28.17
N ILE A 302 18.54 13.75 -29.22
CA ILE A 302 17.82 12.49 -29.15
C ILE A 302 18.52 11.55 -30.14
N PRO A 303 18.90 10.33 -29.73
CA PRO A 303 19.58 9.38 -30.62
C PRO A 303 18.67 8.97 -31.79
N GLU A 304 19.26 8.79 -32.97
CA GLU A 304 18.54 8.34 -34.19
C GLU A 304 17.80 7.02 -33.96
N SER A 305 18.30 6.20 -33.04
CA SER A 305 17.68 4.93 -32.65
C SER A 305 16.23 5.08 -32.19
N ILE A 306 15.79 6.26 -31.74
CA ILE A 306 14.39 6.51 -31.35
C ILE A 306 13.38 6.11 -32.43
N ARG A 307 13.78 6.10 -33.72
CA ARG A 307 12.99 5.54 -34.85
C ARG A 307 12.56 4.08 -34.65
N GLY A 308 13.26 3.34 -33.81
CA GLY A 308 12.96 1.96 -33.42
C GLY A 308 11.74 1.82 -32.52
N CYS A 309 11.31 2.90 -31.85
CA CYS A 309 10.09 2.97 -31.04
C CYS A 309 8.84 3.02 -31.93
N LYS A 310 8.61 1.99 -32.75
CA LYS A 310 7.59 1.94 -33.81
C LYS A 310 6.15 2.12 -33.32
N ARG A 311 5.89 1.95 -32.02
CA ARG A 311 4.56 2.10 -31.40
C ARG A 311 4.38 3.42 -30.67
N LEU A 312 5.38 4.31 -30.68
CA LEU A 312 5.35 5.58 -29.99
C LEU A 312 4.29 6.49 -30.62
N ARG A 313 3.31 6.90 -29.81
CA ARG A 313 2.18 7.74 -30.22
C ARG A 313 2.34 9.17 -29.75
N GLU A 314 2.83 9.33 -28.52
CA GLU A 314 2.99 10.63 -27.89
C GLU A 314 4.41 10.75 -27.31
N LEU A 315 5.09 11.82 -27.69
CA LEU A 315 6.41 12.17 -27.19
C LEU A 315 6.39 13.62 -26.73
N TYR A 316 6.52 13.84 -25.42
CA TYR A 316 6.56 15.17 -24.83
C TYR A 316 8.01 15.58 -24.58
N LEU A 317 8.45 16.66 -25.23
CA LEU A 317 9.83 17.16 -25.19
C LEU A 317 9.92 18.66 -24.89
N TYR A 318 8.80 19.34 -24.66
CA TYR A 318 8.79 20.77 -24.32
C TYR A 318 9.67 21.08 -23.11
N ASN A 319 10.19 22.32 -23.05
CA ASN A 319 11.17 22.74 -22.05
C ASN A 319 12.42 21.85 -21.98
N ASN A 320 12.99 21.55 -23.16
CA ASN A 320 14.34 21.00 -23.33
C ASN A 320 15.13 21.89 -24.30
N PRO A 321 16.45 22.05 -24.12
CA PRO A 321 17.32 22.83 -25.03
C PRO A 321 17.62 22.10 -26.36
N LEU A 322 16.59 21.57 -27.02
CA LEU A 322 16.71 20.88 -28.30
C LEU A 322 17.00 21.87 -29.44
N LEU A 323 18.04 21.60 -30.22
CA LEU A 323 18.34 22.36 -31.45
C LEU A 323 17.22 22.15 -32.48
N ASP A 324 16.90 23.18 -33.27
CA ASP A 324 15.82 23.10 -34.27
C ASP A 324 16.07 22.02 -35.33
N LYS A 325 17.34 21.78 -35.68
CA LYS A 325 17.73 20.66 -36.55
C LYS A 325 17.23 19.32 -36.00
N ILE A 326 17.36 19.07 -34.69
CA ILE A 326 16.88 17.84 -34.05
C ILE A 326 15.36 17.78 -34.07
N LYS A 327 14.66 18.90 -33.82
CA LYS A 327 13.18 18.95 -33.89
C LYS A 327 12.68 18.56 -35.29
N HIS A 328 13.35 19.01 -36.35
CA HIS A 328 13.04 18.61 -37.72
C HIS A 328 13.35 17.13 -37.99
N GLN A 329 14.51 16.63 -37.54
CA GLN A 329 14.87 15.22 -37.67
C GLN A 329 13.88 14.29 -36.96
N LEU A 330 13.42 14.65 -35.76
CA LEU A 330 12.44 13.88 -35.00
C LEU A 330 11.13 13.69 -35.77
N LYS A 331 10.64 14.72 -36.46
CA LYS A 331 9.43 14.61 -37.31
C LYS A 331 9.63 13.61 -38.46
N ASN A 332 10.85 13.52 -39.00
CA ASN A 332 11.19 12.56 -40.06
C ASN A 332 11.37 11.14 -39.51
N TRP A 333 11.99 10.99 -38.34
CA TRP A 333 12.21 9.69 -37.70
C TRP A 333 10.93 9.08 -37.14
N LEU A 334 9.97 9.91 -36.74
CA LEU A 334 8.72 9.51 -36.06
C LEU A 334 7.49 10.15 -36.72
N PRO A 335 7.20 9.87 -38.01
CA PRO A 335 6.14 10.56 -38.76
C PRO A 335 4.72 10.30 -38.24
N ASN A 336 4.52 9.21 -37.47
CA ASN A 336 3.23 8.82 -36.89
C ASN A 336 3.13 9.13 -35.38
N THR A 337 4.08 9.88 -34.83
CA THR A 337 4.12 10.25 -33.41
C THR A 337 3.74 11.71 -33.27
N TYR A 338 2.84 12.02 -32.35
CA TYR A 338 2.55 13.39 -31.96
C TYR A 338 3.63 13.87 -30.99
N ILE A 339 4.45 14.81 -31.44
CA ILE A 339 5.61 15.33 -30.69
C ILE A 339 5.28 16.72 -30.17
N HIS A 340 5.27 16.87 -28.84
CA HIS A 340 5.00 18.14 -28.16
C HIS A 340 6.31 18.87 -27.86
N PHE A 341 6.57 19.95 -28.58
CA PHE A 341 7.71 20.85 -28.32
C PHE A 341 7.34 22.09 -27.47
N SER A 342 6.05 22.33 -27.26
CA SER A 342 5.49 23.39 -26.42
C SER A 342 4.41 22.84 -25.48
N VAL A 343 4.08 23.61 -24.43
CA VAL A 343 3.03 23.34 -23.45
C VAL A 343 1.65 23.29 -24.09
#